data_AF-A0A955B9E7-F1
#
_entry.id   AF-A0A955B9E7-F1
#
_cell.length_a   1.000
_cell.length_b   1.000
_cell.length_c   1.000
_cell.angle_alpha   90.00
_cell.angle_beta   90.00
_cell.angle_gamma   90.00
#
_symmetry.space_group_name_H-M   'P 1'
#
loop_
_entity.id
_entity.type
_entity.pdbx_description
1 polymer ?
#
loop_
_entity_poly.entity_id
_entity_poly.type
_entity_poly.pdbx_seq_one_letter_code
_entity_poly.pdbx_strand_id
1 'polypeptide(L)'
;MAAPSSINAQIEYGLDTVANETRMVSVRLKDLLYVHQTLGELVRFFHQPMHYSRIDDVQQFLGNADSGAYSAIRRCYYEALRDCWPEDIVEQFNQRDFESPTLPFYYKSNAEESQ
;
A
#
# COMPACT_ATOMS: atom_id res chain seq x y z
N MET A 1 17.89 -7.25 18.34
CA MET A 1 17.03 -7.24 17.15
C MET A 1 15.85 -6.30 17.45
N ALA A 2 15.59 -5.31 16.59
CA ALA A 2 14.37 -4.51 16.72
C ALA A 2 13.16 -5.43 16.52
N ALA A 3 12.10 -5.26 17.31
CA ALA A 3 10.88 -6.03 17.12
C ALA A 3 10.32 -5.76 15.71
N PRO A 4 9.84 -6.79 14.99
CA PRO A 4 9.18 -6.59 13.71
C PRO A 4 8.00 -5.62 13.89
N SER A 5 7.96 -4.56 13.10
CA SER A 5 6.88 -3.57 13.15
C SER A 5 5.56 -4.19 12.70
N SER A 6 4.46 -3.81 13.34
CA SER A 6 3.12 -4.14 12.84
C SER A 6 2.86 -3.46 11.49
N ILE A 7 1.90 -3.99 10.73
CA ILE A 7 1.45 -3.35 9.48
C ILE A 7 0.94 -1.93 9.75
N ASN A 8 0.24 -1.70 10.87
CA ASN A 8 -0.23 -0.37 11.23
C ASN A 8 0.92 0.59 11.51
N ALA A 9 1.98 0.14 12.20
CA ALA A 9 3.16 0.97 12.44
C ALA A 9 3.88 1.35 11.13
N GLN A 10 3.78 0.55 10.08
CA GLN A 10 4.30 0.87 8.76
C GLN A 10 3.44 1.93 8.05
N ILE A 11 2.11 1.81 8.13
CA ILE A 11 1.15 2.70 7.46
C ILE A 11 1.07 4.07 8.15
N GLU A 12 1.13 4.09 9.49
CA GLU A 12 0.95 5.29 10.31
C GLU A 12 2.24 6.12 10.44
N TYR A 13 3.38 5.58 10.03
CA TYR A 13 4.67 6.25 10.16
C TYR A 13 4.71 7.58 9.40
N GLY A 14 5.13 8.64 10.09
CA GLY A 14 5.29 9.98 9.51
C GLY A 14 3.98 10.75 9.32
N LEU A 15 2.81 10.14 9.52
CA LEU A 15 1.52 10.83 9.38
C LEU A 15 1.32 11.94 10.42
N ASP A 16 1.94 11.81 11.59
CA ASP A 16 1.96 12.80 12.66
C ASP A 16 2.76 14.07 12.30
N THR A 17 3.62 14.01 11.28
CA THR A 17 4.37 15.18 10.79
C THR A 17 3.53 16.10 9.92
N VAL A 18 2.33 15.66 9.50
CA VAL A 18 1.39 16.48 8.72
C VAL A 18 0.71 17.48 9.66
N ALA A 19 1.22 18.70 9.69
CA ALA A 19 0.91 19.72 10.69
C ALA A 19 -0.57 20.17 10.80
N ASN A 20 -1.44 19.79 9.87
CA ASN A 20 -2.84 20.23 9.83
C ASN A 20 -3.80 19.07 9.57
N GLU A 21 -4.43 18.57 10.64
CA GLU A 21 -5.43 17.50 10.60
C GLU A 21 -6.72 17.84 9.83
N THR A 22 -6.97 19.12 9.56
CA THR A 22 -8.17 19.61 8.85
C THR A 22 -7.90 19.94 7.38
N ARG A 23 -6.66 19.80 6.92
CA ARG A 23 -6.28 20.10 5.53
C ARG A 23 -6.90 19.06 4.60
N MET A 24 -7.63 19.54 3.60
CA MET A 24 -8.30 18.69 2.61
C MET A 24 -7.61 18.80 1.26
N VAL A 25 -7.59 17.68 0.53
CA VAL A 25 -7.20 17.62 -0.89
C VAL A 25 -8.42 17.28 -1.74
N SER A 26 -8.41 17.70 -3.00
CA SER A 26 -9.44 17.32 -3.96
C SER A 26 -8.95 16.18 -4.85
N VAL A 27 -9.81 15.18 -5.06
CA VAL A 27 -9.54 14.03 -5.94
C VAL A 27 -10.64 13.99 -7.00
N ARG A 28 -10.30 13.63 -8.24
CA ARG A 28 -11.31 13.39 -9.27
C ARG A 28 -12.22 12.25 -8.81
N LEU A 29 -13.53 12.44 -8.88
CA LEU A 29 -14.51 11.44 -8.42
C LEU A 29 -14.28 10.04 -9.02
N LYS A 30 -13.94 9.98 -10.31
CA LYS A 30 -13.66 8.70 -10.99
C LYS A 30 -12.44 7.98 -10.41
N ASP A 31 -11.41 8.72 -10.01
CA ASP A 31 -10.20 8.15 -9.40
C ASP A 31 -10.49 7.68 -7.99
N LEU A 32 -11.25 8.48 -7.20
CA LEU A 32 -11.70 8.07 -5.87
C LEU A 32 -12.54 6.78 -5.93
N LEU A 33 -13.47 6.69 -6.89
CA LEU A 33 -14.27 5.48 -7.11
C LEU A 33 -13.41 4.28 -7.55
N TYR A 34 -12.35 4.51 -8.34
CA TYR A 34 -11.43 3.47 -8.75
C TYR A 34 -10.63 2.92 -7.55
N VAL A 35 -10.11 3.82 -6.69
CA VAL A 35 -9.44 3.44 -5.44
C VAL A 35 -10.39 2.67 -4.54
N HIS A 36 -11.61 3.16 -4.33
CA HIS A 36 -12.61 2.49 -3.52
C HIS A 36 -12.94 1.08 -4.04
N GLN A 37 -13.16 0.91 -5.34
CA GLN A 37 -13.43 -0.41 -5.92
C GLN A 37 -12.23 -1.36 -5.81
N THR A 38 -11.01 -0.85 -5.98
CA THR A 38 -9.78 -1.65 -5.82
C THR A 38 -9.65 -2.14 -4.38
N LEU A 39 -9.83 -1.25 -3.39
CA LEU A 39 -9.81 -1.64 -1.97
C LEU A 39 -10.94 -2.61 -1.62
N GLY A 40 -12.14 -2.42 -2.19
CA GLY A 40 -13.26 -3.33 -1.99
C GLY A 40 -13.00 -4.75 -2.50
N GLU A 41 -12.33 -4.89 -3.65
CA GLU A 41 -11.95 -6.20 -4.18
C GLU A 41 -10.84 -6.85 -3.34
N LEU A 42 -9.86 -6.07 -2.85
CA LEU A 42 -8.86 -6.56 -1.91
C LEU A 42 -9.49 -7.02 -0.59
N VAL A 43 -10.42 -6.25 -0.03
CA VAL A 43 -11.16 -6.66 1.18
C VAL A 43 -11.90 -7.97 0.94
N ARG A 44 -12.56 -8.14 -0.21
CA ARG A 44 -13.20 -9.40 -0.59
C ARG A 44 -12.19 -10.55 -0.66
N PHE A 45 -11.02 -10.30 -1.26
CA PHE A 45 -9.92 -11.26 -1.34
C PHE A 45 -9.25 -11.53 0.01
N PHE A 46 -9.35 -10.68 1.02
CA PHE A 46 -8.78 -11.00 2.35
C PHE A 46 -9.82 -11.55 3.32
N HIS A 47 -11.11 -11.34 3.05
CA HIS A 47 -12.20 -11.72 3.96
C HIS A 47 -12.39 -13.24 4.09
N GLN A 48 -12.24 -14.02 3.01
CA GLN A 48 -12.49 -15.47 3.04
C GLN A 48 -11.42 -16.27 2.29
N PRO A 49 -10.27 -16.55 2.95
CA PRO A 49 -9.17 -17.34 2.39
C PRO A 49 -9.57 -18.70 1.80
N MET A 50 -10.67 -19.27 2.29
CA MET A 50 -11.21 -20.55 1.82
C MET A 50 -11.72 -20.52 0.38
N HIS A 51 -11.91 -19.35 -0.24
CA HIS A 51 -12.39 -19.23 -1.61
C HIS A 51 -11.33 -19.52 -2.69
N TYR A 52 -10.04 -19.51 -2.33
CA TYR A 52 -8.93 -19.80 -3.24
C TYR A 52 -8.11 -20.93 -2.64
N SER A 53 -8.55 -22.14 -2.97
CA SER A 53 -7.99 -23.38 -2.43
C SER A 53 -6.61 -23.72 -2.97
N ARG A 54 -6.17 -23.05 -4.03
CA ARG A 54 -4.90 -23.29 -4.71
C ARG A 54 -4.03 -22.04 -4.73
N ILE A 55 -2.72 -22.23 -4.67
CA ILE A 55 -1.75 -21.14 -4.86
C ILE A 55 -1.89 -20.49 -6.24
N ASP A 56 -2.29 -21.25 -7.26
CA ASP A 56 -2.52 -20.74 -8.62
C ASP A 56 -3.63 -19.67 -8.63
N ASP A 57 -4.70 -19.84 -7.83
CA ASP A 57 -5.81 -18.88 -7.73
C ASP A 57 -5.31 -17.55 -7.12
N VAL A 58 -4.44 -17.66 -6.10
CA VAL A 58 -3.80 -16.51 -5.45
C VAL A 58 -2.86 -15.80 -6.42
N GLN A 59 -2.02 -16.53 -7.14
CA GLN A 59 -1.10 -15.96 -8.12
C GLN A 59 -1.84 -15.28 -9.27
N GLN A 60 -2.92 -15.89 -9.75
CA GLN A 60 -3.78 -15.31 -10.79
C GLN A 60 -4.45 -14.03 -10.31
N PHE A 61 -4.96 -14.01 -9.07
CA PHE A 61 -5.55 -12.80 -8.49
C PHE A 61 -4.52 -11.68 -8.34
N LEU A 62 -3.35 -11.98 -7.76
CA LEU A 62 -2.29 -10.98 -7.54
C LEU A 62 -1.80 -10.41 -8.87
N GLY A 63 -1.60 -11.27 -9.87
CA GLY A 63 -1.15 -10.87 -11.20
C GLY A 63 0.24 -10.22 -11.20
N ASN A 64 0.43 -9.22 -12.06
CA ASN A 64 1.69 -8.52 -12.26
C ASN A 64 1.45 -7.03 -12.62
N ALA A 65 2.47 -6.36 -13.16
CA ALA A 65 2.37 -4.93 -13.47
C ALA A 65 1.28 -4.59 -14.50
N ASP A 66 0.92 -5.56 -15.34
CA ASP A 66 0.00 -5.40 -16.47
C ASP A 66 -1.39 -6.01 -16.20
N SER A 67 -1.54 -6.90 -15.22
CA SER A 67 -2.82 -7.57 -14.92
C SER A 67 -2.99 -7.93 -13.43
N GLY A 68 -4.23 -8.17 -13.01
CA GLY A 68 -4.57 -8.58 -11.65
C GLY A 68 -4.58 -7.44 -10.62
N ALA A 69 -4.59 -7.82 -9.35
CA ALA A 69 -4.68 -6.87 -8.24
C ALA A 69 -3.47 -5.94 -8.17
N TYR A 70 -2.26 -6.41 -8.51
CA TYR A 70 -1.06 -5.58 -8.47
C TYR A 70 -1.12 -4.42 -9.47
N SER A 71 -1.57 -4.65 -10.71
CA SER A 71 -1.73 -3.56 -11.68
C SER A 71 -2.79 -2.53 -11.23
N ALA A 72 -3.87 -2.99 -10.60
CA ALA A 72 -4.89 -2.10 -10.04
C ALA A 72 -4.35 -1.25 -8.88
N ILE A 73 -3.62 -1.85 -7.94
CA ILE A 73 -2.95 -1.14 -6.83
C ILE A 73 -1.94 -0.14 -7.38
N ARG A 74 -1.12 -0.55 -8.35
CA ARG A 74 -0.13 0.32 -8.99
C ARG A 74 -0.78 1.55 -9.59
N ARG A 75 -1.90 1.39 -10.29
CA ARG A 75 -2.68 2.50 -10.84
C ARG A 75 -3.26 3.40 -9.75
N CYS A 76 -3.80 2.84 -8.67
CA CYS A 76 -4.26 3.64 -7.53
C CYS A 76 -3.12 4.51 -6.98
N TYR A 77 -1.96 3.91 -6.74
CA TYR A 77 -0.83 4.54 -6.08
C TYR A 77 -0.11 5.58 -6.97
N TYR A 78 0.25 5.20 -8.20
CA TYR A 78 1.10 6.04 -9.07
C TYR A 78 0.34 6.94 -10.04
N GLU A 79 -0.97 6.72 -10.24
CA GLU A 79 -1.75 7.49 -11.22
C GLU A 79 -2.94 8.18 -10.56
N ALA A 80 -3.85 7.42 -9.94
CA ALA A 80 -5.12 7.94 -9.44
C ALA A 80 -4.95 8.99 -8.33
N LEU A 81 -3.93 8.81 -7.47
CA LEU A 81 -3.66 9.71 -6.34
C LEU A 81 -2.50 10.68 -6.57
N ARG A 82 -1.72 10.51 -7.64
CA ARG A 82 -0.45 11.24 -7.85
C ARG A 82 -0.62 12.75 -7.86
N ASP A 83 -1.63 13.22 -8.58
CA ASP A 83 -1.84 14.66 -8.81
C ASP A 83 -2.67 15.32 -7.70
N CYS A 84 -3.01 14.58 -6.65
CA CYS A 84 -3.81 15.06 -5.52
C CYS A 84 -2.95 15.65 -4.41
N TRP A 85 -1.64 15.38 -4.43
CA TRP A 85 -0.73 15.71 -3.35
C TRP A 85 -0.24 17.16 -3.47
N PRO A 86 -0.33 17.95 -2.40
CA PRO A 86 0.31 19.25 -2.32
C PRO A 86 1.84 19.16 -2.38
N GLU A 87 2.51 20.23 -2.83
CA GLU A 87 3.97 20.26 -3.05
C GLU A 87 4.79 19.88 -1.81
N ASP A 88 4.39 20.34 -0.62
CA ASP A 88 5.07 20.00 0.64
C ASP A 88 4.97 18.51 0.96
N ILE A 89 3.84 17.86 0.69
CA ILE A 89 3.68 16.41 0.86
C ILE A 89 4.50 15.65 -0.19
N VAL A 90 4.58 16.16 -1.43
CA VAL A 90 5.43 15.58 -2.48
C VAL A 90 6.91 15.65 -2.08
N GLU A 91 7.34 16.75 -1.48
CA GLU A 91 8.70 16.89 -0.94
C GLU A 91 8.97 15.86 0.18
N GLN A 92 8.04 15.69 1.12
CA GLN A 92 8.13 14.67 2.17
C GLN A 92 8.23 13.24 1.60
N PHE A 93 7.47 12.92 0.55
CA PHE A 93 7.63 11.64 -0.16
C PHE A 93 9.04 11.48 -0.74
N ASN A 94 9.60 12.52 -1.37
CA ASN A 94 10.95 12.48 -1.94
C ASN A 94 12.05 12.34 -0.87
N GLN A 95 11.81 12.87 0.33
CA GLN A 95 12.69 12.75 1.50
C GLN A 95 12.53 11.42 2.24
N ARG A 96 11.54 10.60 1.86
CA ARG A 96 11.18 9.31 2.48
C ARG A 96 10.66 9.47 3.91
N ASP A 97 10.02 10.59 4.22
CA ASP A 97 9.51 10.91 5.57
C ASP A 97 8.38 9.97 6.01
N PHE A 98 7.68 9.36 5.05
CA PHE A 98 6.62 8.37 5.29
C PHE A 98 7.11 6.92 5.24
N GLU A 99 8.42 6.69 5.10
CA GLU A 99 8.98 5.34 5.08
C GLU A 99 9.51 4.95 6.46
N SER A 100 8.89 3.94 7.07
CA SER A 100 9.34 3.45 8.38
C SER A 100 10.81 2.98 8.34
N PRO A 101 11.65 3.36 9.33
CA PRO A 101 13.02 2.88 9.41
C PRO A 101 13.10 1.40 9.80
N THR A 102 12.01 0.84 10.32
CA THR A 102 11.91 -0.59 10.60
C THR A 102 11.43 -1.33 9.37
N LEU A 103 12.01 -2.50 9.10
CA LEU A 103 11.52 -3.35 8.01
C LEU A 103 10.23 -4.09 8.45
N PRO A 104 9.27 -4.30 7.53
CA PRO A 104 8.12 -5.14 7.80
C PRO A 104 8.53 -6.58 8.17
N PHE A 105 7.73 -7.25 9.00
CA PHE A 105 8.01 -8.61 9.46
C PHE A 105 8.20 -9.66 8.34
N TYR A 106 7.65 -9.39 7.15
CA TYR A 106 7.73 -10.27 5.99
C TYR A 106 8.98 -10.04 5.12
N TYR A 107 9.81 -9.05 5.44
CA TYR A 107 11.14 -8.90 4.85
C TYR A 107 12.08 -9.88 5.55
N LYS A 108 12.29 -11.05 4.94
CA LYS A 108 13.33 -11.98 5.41
C LYS A 108 14.69 -11.50 4.92
N SER A 109 15.65 -11.35 5.83
CA SER A 109 17.04 -11.13 5.41
C SER A 109 17.58 -12.43 4.80
N ASN A 110 18.26 -12.35 3.66
CA ASN A 110 18.89 -13.51 3.00
C ASN A 110 19.96 -14.22 3.88
N ALA A 111 20.20 -13.77 5.11
CA ALA A 111 21.09 -14.40 6.07
C ALA A 111 20.46 -15.60 6.81
N GLU A 112 19.14 -15.77 6.77
CA GLU A 112 18.43 -16.85 7.48
C GLU A 112 18.20 -18.13 6.65
N GLU A 113 18.56 -18.12 5.36
CA GLU A 113 18.45 -19.31 4.47
C GLU A 113 19.72 -20.19 4.45
N SER A 114 20.72 -19.90 5.29
CA SER A 114 21.99 -20.65 5.36
C SER A 114 22.16 -21.53 6.61
N GLN A 115 21.07 -21.99 7.23
CA GLN A 115 21.12 -23.00 8.31
C GLN A 115 20.36 -24.27 7.96
#